data_AF-J2WCB9-F1
#
_entry.id   AF-J2WCB9-F1
#
_cell.length_a   1.000
_cell.length_b   1.000
_cell.length_c   1.000
_cell.angle_alpha   90.00
_cell.angle_beta   90.00
_cell.angle_gamma   90.00
#
_symmetry.space_group_name_H-M   'P 1'
#
loop_
_entity.id
_entity.type
_entity.pdbx_description
1 polymer ?
#
loop_
_entity_poly.entity_id
_entity_poly.type
_entity_poly.pdbx_seq_one_letter_code
_entity_poly.pdbx_strand_id
1 'polypeptide(L)'
;WMEGGSRKICVEMGSIASTSKAPRTGREVKDWGIHFTTTKAIRIGRAVQEANRRHEDPITALLETEGGKKLFTGKIVDVARRTTEGFLRGTAMVDGSDADRGARLKLSFQNEWIVAWRGEEAIATSPDLICVLDSVNGHGIGTETIRYGQRVTVVALPAPAVLTSPRGLDFVGPRAFGYDLDFRSLFAPAAVGA
;
A
#
# COMPACT_ATOMS: atom_id res chain seq x y z
N TRP A 1 4.67 0.29 -24.13
CA TRP A 1 5.46 -0.81 -24.76
C TRP A 1 6.51 -1.40 -23.84
N MET A 2 7.30 -0.58 -23.11
CA MET A 2 8.50 -1.05 -22.39
C MET A 2 8.16 -2.05 -21.29
N GLU A 3 7.14 -1.76 -20.48
CA GLU A 3 6.66 -2.67 -19.44
C GLU A 3 6.19 -4.01 -20.02
N GLY A 4 5.34 -3.97 -21.05
CA GLY A 4 4.84 -5.18 -21.71
C GLY A 4 5.96 -6.04 -22.32
N GLY A 5 6.97 -5.42 -22.93
CA GLY A 5 8.15 -6.14 -23.42
C GLY A 5 8.96 -6.79 -22.30
N SER A 6 9.24 -6.05 -21.22
CA SER A 6 9.97 -6.61 -20.07
C SER A 6 9.23 -7.75 -19.38
N ARG A 7 7.90 -7.68 -19.26
CA ARG A 7 7.10 -8.76 -18.66
C ARG A 7 7.19 -10.04 -19.47
N LYS A 8 7.13 -9.96 -20.81
CA LYS A 8 7.29 -11.13 -21.69
C LYS A 8 8.68 -11.77 -21.53
N ILE A 9 9.74 -10.96 -21.54
CA ILE A 9 11.11 -11.46 -21.30
C ILE A 9 11.23 -12.14 -19.94
N CYS A 10 10.64 -11.56 -18.88
CA CYS A 10 10.67 -12.14 -17.54
C CYS A 10 10.03 -13.54 -17.48
N VAL A 11 8.92 -13.74 -18.21
CA VAL A 11 8.28 -15.06 -18.31
C VAL A 11 9.21 -16.08 -18.99
N GLU A 12 9.82 -15.70 -20.11
CA GLU A 12 10.76 -16.58 -20.85
C GLU A 12 12.02 -16.91 -20.02
N MET A 13 12.51 -15.98 -19.20
CA MET A 13 13.73 -16.14 -18.39
C MET A 13 13.51 -16.91 -17.08
N GLY A 14 12.35 -17.55 -16.87
CA GLY A 14 12.08 -18.32 -15.66
C GLY A 14 11.58 -17.47 -14.48
N SER A 15 10.76 -16.46 -14.75
CA SER A 15 10.05 -15.60 -13.78
C SER A 15 10.89 -14.55 -13.04
N ILE A 16 12.18 -14.43 -13.35
CA ILE A 16 13.06 -13.37 -12.84
C ILE A 16 13.92 -12.83 -13.99
N ALA A 17 13.86 -11.51 -14.22
CA ALA A 17 14.75 -10.83 -15.15
C ALA A 17 15.15 -9.47 -14.60
N SER A 18 16.46 -9.22 -14.51
CA SER A 18 17.00 -7.91 -14.14
C SER A 18 16.90 -6.96 -15.32
N THR A 19 16.53 -5.71 -15.06
CA THR A 19 16.42 -4.69 -16.11
C THR A 19 17.15 -3.42 -15.71
N SER A 20 17.86 -2.79 -16.64
CA SER A 20 18.32 -1.40 -16.52
C SER A 20 17.57 -0.58 -17.56
N LYS A 21 16.66 0.28 -17.11
CA LYS A 21 15.76 1.05 -17.97
C LYS A 21 16.10 2.53 -17.83
N ALA A 22 16.32 3.20 -18.96
CA ALA A 22 16.51 4.64 -19.08
C ALA A 22 17.51 5.22 -18.06
N PRO A 23 18.83 5.08 -18.29
CA PRO A 23 19.83 5.73 -17.43
C PRO A 23 19.52 7.23 -17.38
N ARG A 24 19.51 7.78 -16.17
CA ARG A 24 19.26 9.20 -15.90
C ARG A 24 20.51 9.86 -15.38
N THR A 25 20.70 11.11 -15.75
CA THR A 25 21.74 11.95 -15.17
C THR A 25 21.46 12.19 -13.69
N GLY A 26 22.51 12.43 -12.90
CA GLY A 26 22.35 12.79 -11.48
C GLY A 26 21.51 14.05 -11.29
N ARG A 27 21.50 14.97 -12.27
CA ARG A 27 20.63 16.14 -12.28
C ARG A 27 19.16 15.74 -12.42
N GLU A 28 18.81 14.91 -13.41
CA GLU A 28 17.41 14.45 -13.58
C GLU A 28 16.87 13.73 -12.33
N VAL A 29 17.70 12.93 -11.66
CA VAL A 29 17.28 12.26 -10.41
C VAL A 29 17.00 13.28 -9.30
N LYS A 30 17.81 14.35 -9.19
CA LYS A 30 17.59 15.43 -8.23
C LYS A 30 16.36 16.27 -8.58
N ASP A 31 16.13 16.52 -9.87
CA ASP A 31 15.02 17.36 -10.32
C ASP A 31 13.67 16.62 -10.25
N TRP A 32 13.65 15.31 -10.52
CA TRP A 32 12.40 14.57 -10.75
C TRP A 32 12.14 13.37 -9.84
N GLY A 33 13.13 12.92 -9.05
CA GLY A 33 12.97 11.80 -8.14
C GLY A 33 12.16 12.15 -6.89
N ILE A 34 11.49 11.14 -6.30
CA ILE A 34 10.99 11.25 -4.93
C ILE A 34 12.18 10.94 -4.00
N HIS A 35 12.71 11.96 -3.33
CA HIS A 35 13.94 11.84 -2.54
C HIS A 35 13.73 11.14 -1.20
N PHE A 36 14.83 10.64 -0.63
CA PHE A 36 14.92 10.12 0.74
C PHE A 36 14.00 8.93 1.07
N THR A 37 13.45 8.23 0.06
CA THR A 37 12.56 7.07 0.27
C THR A 37 13.25 5.93 1.02
N THR A 38 14.52 5.65 0.71
CA THR A 38 15.32 4.65 1.44
C THR A 38 15.57 5.09 2.89
N THR A 39 15.92 6.36 3.11
CA THR A 39 16.11 6.91 4.46
C THR A 39 14.82 6.82 5.28
N LYS A 40 13.67 7.12 4.66
CA LYS A 40 12.33 6.95 5.24
C LYS A 40 12.07 5.50 5.64
N ALA A 41 12.30 4.55 4.74
CA ALA A 41 12.11 3.12 5.03
C ALA A 41 12.99 2.63 6.19
N ILE A 42 14.26 3.05 6.26
CA ILE A 42 15.17 2.73 7.36
C ILE A 42 14.66 3.30 8.68
N ARG A 43 14.17 4.55 8.67
CA ARG A 43 13.62 5.20 9.87
C ARG A 43 12.39 4.44 10.40
N ILE A 44 11.46 4.07 9.53
CA ILE A 44 10.27 3.27 9.90
C ILE A 44 10.70 1.94 10.50
N GLY A 45 11.61 1.23 9.84
CA GLY A 45 12.11 -0.06 10.33
C GLY A 45 12.76 0.05 11.72
N ARG A 46 13.54 1.11 11.97
CA ARG A 46 14.13 1.37 13.29
C ARG A 46 13.06 1.65 14.35
N ALA A 47 12.04 2.45 14.04
CA ALA A 47 10.96 2.75 14.97
C ALA A 47 10.20 1.48 15.38
N VAL A 48 9.86 0.63 14.41
CA VAL A 48 9.20 -0.67 14.65
C VAL A 48 10.09 -1.61 15.47
N GLN A 49 11.38 -1.74 15.13
CA GLN A 49 12.31 -2.60 15.87
C GLN A 49 12.50 -2.14 17.32
N GLU A 50 12.61 -0.83 17.55
CA GLU A 50 12.78 -0.26 18.87
C GLU A 50 11.54 -0.43 19.75
N ALA A 51 10.34 -0.20 19.18
CA ALA A 51 9.07 -0.45 19.88
C ALA A 51 8.96 -1.93 20.31
N ASN A 52 9.26 -2.86 19.40
CA ASN A 52 9.29 -4.29 19.72
C ASN A 52 10.29 -4.61 20.86
N ARG A 53 11.51 -4.04 20.81
CA ARG A 53 12.55 -4.22 21.84
C ARG A 53 12.08 -3.71 23.21
N ARG A 54 11.26 -2.67 23.23
CA ARG A 54 10.68 -2.06 24.44
C ARG A 54 9.34 -2.65 24.86
N HIS A 55 8.83 -3.65 24.13
CA HIS A 55 7.49 -4.21 24.32
C HIS A 55 6.36 -3.17 24.22
N GLU A 56 6.55 -2.16 23.36
CA GLU A 56 5.57 -1.14 23.01
C GLU A 56 4.83 -1.52 21.73
N ASP A 57 3.73 -0.84 21.41
CA ASP A 57 2.97 -1.11 20.19
C ASP A 57 3.73 -0.62 18.94
N PRO A 58 4.22 -1.53 18.07
CA PRO A 58 4.98 -1.15 16.88
C PRO A 58 4.12 -0.43 15.83
N ILE A 59 2.80 -0.66 15.81
CA ILE A 59 1.89 0.03 14.88
C ILE A 59 1.79 1.50 15.28
N THR A 60 1.58 1.78 16.56
CA THR A 60 1.54 3.16 17.07
C THR A 60 2.85 3.89 16.77
N ALA A 61 4.00 3.27 17.04
CA ALA A 61 5.31 3.88 16.74
C ALA A 61 5.50 4.20 15.24
N LEU A 62 5.03 3.33 14.35
CA LEU A 62 5.05 3.57 12.91
C LEU A 62 4.15 4.76 12.51
N LEU A 63 2.92 4.81 13.04
CA LEU A 63 1.95 5.85 12.71
C LEU A 63 2.42 7.23 13.19
N GLU A 64 2.98 7.32 14.39
CA GLU A 64 3.54 8.57 14.93
C GLU A 64 4.74 9.05 14.11
N THR A 65 5.60 8.13 13.65
CA THR A 65 6.77 8.47 12.83
C THR A 65 6.39 9.04 11.46
N GLU A 66 5.28 8.57 10.88
CA GLU A 66 4.92 8.84 9.49
C GLU A 66 3.64 9.69 9.31
N GLY A 67 3.00 10.09 10.41
CA GLY A 67 1.72 10.79 10.38
C GLY A 67 0.61 9.94 9.76
N GLY A 68 0.65 8.62 9.98
CA GLY A 68 -0.27 7.66 9.40
C GLY A 68 -1.62 7.59 10.12
N LYS A 69 -2.56 6.84 9.55
CA LYS A 69 -3.87 6.53 10.16
C LYS A 69 -4.09 5.03 10.25
N LYS A 70 -4.56 4.53 11.40
CA LYS A 70 -5.09 3.17 11.51
C LYS A 70 -6.47 3.12 10.86
N LEU A 71 -6.70 2.17 9.96
CA LEU A 71 -7.96 2.01 9.25
C LEU A 71 -8.82 0.87 9.81
N PHE A 72 -8.18 -0.25 10.15
CA PHE A 72 -8.90 -1.47 10.54
C PHE A 72 -7.98 -2.44 11.28
N THR A 73 -8.51 -3.21 12.22
CA THR A 73 -7.80 -4.35 12.85
C THR A 73 -8.62 -5.62 12.75
N GLY A 74 -7.98 -6.75 12.45
CA GLY A 74 -8.69 -8.02 12.37
C GLY A 74 -7.84 -9.20 11.93
N LYS A 75 -8.51 -10.24 11.42
CA LYS A 75 -7.87 -11.48 10.94
C LYS A 75 -8.22 -11.72 9.48
N ILE A 76 -7.24 -12.14 8.69
CA ILE A 76 -7.49 -12.57 7.31
C ILE A 76 -8.35 -13.83 7.31
N VAL A 77 -9.51 -13.76 6.66
CA VAL A 77 -10.47 -14.88 6.55
C VAL A 77 -10.68 -15.39 5.13
N ASP A 78 -10.24 -14.64 4.13
CA ASP A 78 -10.26 -15.09 2.74
C ASP A 78 -9.19 -14.37 1.92
N VAL A 79 -8.62 -15.07 0.94
CA VAL A 79 -7.67 -14.50 -0.03
C VAL A 79 -7.91 -15.14 -1.40
N ALA A 80 -8.34 -14.33 -2.36
CA ALA A 80 -8.50 -14.73 -3.74
C ALA A 80 -7.41 -14.06 -4.60
N ARG A 81 -6.65 -14.85 -5.37
CA ARG A 81 -5.58 -14.38 -6.25
C ARG A 81 -5.74 -14.96 -7.64
N ARG A 82 -5.48 -14.13 -8.65
CA ARG A 82 -5.37 -14.54 -10.04
C ARG A 82 -4.24 -13.76 -10.71
N THR A 83 -3.34 -14.46 -11.38
CA THR A 83 -2.34 -13.82 -12.23
C THR A 83 -2.97 -13.59 -13.60
N THR A 84 -3.10 -12.32 -14.00
CA THR A 84 -3.69 -11.93 -15.29
C THR A 84 -2.78 -10.91 -15.94
N GLU A 85 -2.42 -11.12 -17.22
CA GLU A 85 -1.56 -10.20 -18.00
C GLU A 85 -0.21 -9.88 -17.33
N GLY A 86 0.32 -10.81 -16.53
CA GLY A 86 1.56 -10.64 -15.78
C GLY A 86 1.44 -9.81 -14.50
N PHE A 87 0.22 -9.48 -14.06
CA PHE A 87 -0.06 -8.83 -12.77
C PHE A 87 -0.74 -9.78 -11.80
N LEU A 88 -0.38 -9.70 -10.52
CA LEU A 88 -1.08 -10.39 -9.44
C LEU A 88 -2.27 -9.55 -8.99
N ARG A 89 -3.48 -9.95 -9.39
CA ARG A 89 -4.72 -9.28 -8.99
C ARG A 89 -5.48 -10.13 -7.99
N GLY A 90 -6.20 -9.49 -7.07
CA GLY A 90 -6.96 -10.23 -6.10
C GLY A 90 -7.65 -9.40 -5.04
N THR A 91 -8.25 -10.13 -4.10
CA THR A 91 -8.88 -9.57 -2.92
C THR A 91 -8.46 -10.31 -1.66
N ALA A 92 -8.34 -9.61 -0.55
CA ALA A 92 -8.22 -10.19 0.78
C ALA A 92 -9.37 -9.69 1.66
N MET A 93 -9.96 -10.58 2.46
CA MET A 93 -11.00 -10.23 3.42
C MET A 93 -10.45 -10.27 4.84
N VAL A 94 -10.67 -9.19 5.58
CA VAL A 94 -10.32 -9.06 6.99
C VAL A 94 -11.60 -9.06 7.81
N ASP A 95 -11.71 -9.99 8.75
CA ASP A 95 -12.79 -10.04 9.74
C ASP A 95 -12.36 -9.28 10.99
N GLY A 96 -13.14 -8.28 11.37
CA GLY A 96 -12.72 -7.29 12.37
C GLY A 96 -12.59 -7.84 13.78
N SER A 97 -11.60 -7.32 14.52
CA SER A 97 -11.42 -7.57 15.95
C SER A 97 -11.49 -6.28 16.75
N ASP A 98 -11.60 -6.40 18.06
CA ASP A 98 -11.57 -5.26 19.00
C ASP A 98 -12.60 -4.19 18.63
N ALA A 99 -12.15 -2.96 18.34
CA ALA A 99 -13.02 -1.86 17.94
C ALA A 99 -13.75 -2.08 16.60
N ASP A 100 -13.24 -2.98 15.75
CA ASP A 100 -13.81 -3.31 14.45
C ASP A 100 -14.63 -4.62 14.48
N ARG A 101 -14.85 -5.21 15.67
CA ARG A 101 -15.61 -6.46 15.80
C ARG A 101 -17.01 -6.35 15.18
N GLY A 102 -17.36 -7.34 14.36
CA GLY A 102 -18.64 -7.38 13.65
C GLY A 102 -18.64 -6.64 12.30
N ALA A 103 -17.55 -5.94 11.96
CA ALA A 103 -17.34 -5.37 10.64
C ALA A 103 -16.35 -6.23 9.82
N ARG A 104 -16.33 -6.00 8.50
CA ARG A 104 -15.36 -6.59 7.59
C ARG A 104 -14.72 -5.54 6.71
N LEU A 105 -13.46 -5.77 6.37
CA LEU A 105 -12.72 -4.98 5.41
C LEU A 105 -12.32 -5.84 4.21
N LYS A 106 -12.71 -5.45 3.00
CA LYS A 106 -12.22 -6.05 1.77
C LYS A 106 -11.07 -5.20 1.24
N LEU A 107 -9.92 -5.81 1.00
CA LEU A 107 -8.79 -5.18 0.33
C LEU A 107 -8.74 -5.65 -1.11
N SER A 108 -8.67 -4.73 -2.05
CA SER A 108 -8.46 -5.03 -3.48
C SER A 108 -7.06 -4.64 -3.90
N PHE A 109 -6.36 -5.51 -4.63
CA PHE A 109 -4.96 -5.29 -5.00
C PHE A 109 -4.62 -5.69 -6.44
N GLN A 110 -3.61 -5.03 -6.99
CA GLN A 110 -2.92 -5.38 -8.24
C GLN A 110 -1.42 -5.16 -8.02
N ASN A 111 -0.68 -6.20 -7.62
CA ASN A 111 0.67 -6.16 -7.02
C ASN A 111 0.76 -5.31 -5.73
N GLU A 112 0.14 -4.13 -5.70
CA GLU A 112 0.00 -3.24 -4.55
C GLU A 112 -1.45 -3.20 -4.03
N TRP A 113 -1.63 -2.81 -2.77
CA TRP A 113 -2.94 -2.57 -2.16
C TRP A 113 -3.57 -1.30 -2.74
N ILE A 114 -4.71 -1.41 -3.44
CA ILE A 114 -5.29 -0.31 -4.21
C ILE A 114 -6.49 0.31 -3.51
N VAL A 115 -7.40 -0.50 -2.97
CA VAL A 115 -8.62 -0.02 -2.31
C VAL A 115 -8.91 -0.82 -1.05
N ALA A 116 -9.29 -0.12 0.02
CA ALA A 116 -9.84 -0.70 1.24
C ALA A 116 -11.34 -0.37 1.34
N TRP A 117 -12.17 -1.40 1.37
CA TRP A 117 -13.63 -1.29 1.38
C TRP A 117 -14.19 -1.71 2.74
N ARG A 118 -14.99 -0.85 3.37
CA ARG A 118 -15.81 -1.19 4.55
C ARG A 118 -17.27 -1.24 4.09
N GLY A 119 -17.77 -2.45 3.85
CA GLY A 119 -19.03 -2.61 3.12
C GLY A 119 -18.88 -2.16 1.66
N GLU A 120 -19.70 -1.22 1.23
CA GLU A 120 -19.64 -0.61 -0.11
C GLU A 120 -18.79 0.67 -0.16
N GLU A 121 -18.40 1.21 0.99
CA GLU A 121 -17.63 2.45 1.08
C GLU A 121 -16.13 2.18 0.91
N ALA A 122 -15.50 2.88 -0.02
CA ALA A 122 -14.04 2.91 -0.15
C ALA A 122 -13.44 3.86 0.89
N ILE A 123 -12.94 3.31 2.00
CA ILE A 123 -12.39 4.09 3.12
C ILE A 123 -10.93 4.51 2.89
N ALA A 124 -10.25 3.92 1.90
CA ALA A 124 -8.92 4.33 1.47
C ALA A 124 -8.67 3.89 0.02
N THR A 125 -7.96 4.70 -0.75
CA THR A 125 -7.57 4.40 -2.12
C THR A 125 -6.14 4.86 -2.41
N SER A 126 -5.44 4.18 -3.31
CA SER A 126 -4.20 4.69 -3.93
C SER A 126 -4.43 6.09 -4.54
N PRO A 127 -3.46 7.03 -4.48
CA PRO A 127 -2.06 6.87 -4.07
C PRO A 127 -1.76 6.94 -2.57
N ASP A 128 -2.74 7.22 -1.71
CA ASP A 128 -2.48 7.07 -0.27
C ASP A 128 -2.13 5.60 -0.01
N LEU A 129 -0.98 5.39 0.64
CA LEU A 129 -0.38 4.07 0.79
C LEU A 129 -1.22 3.26 1.76
N ILE A 130 -1.88 2.21 1.25
CA ILE A 130 -2.54 1.21 2.09
C ILE A 130 -1.49 0.17 2.46
N CYS A 131 -1.24 -0.01 3.75
CA CYS A 131 -0.30 -0.99 4.26
C CYS A 131 -1.02 -2.00 5.15
N VAL A 132 -0.75 -3.29 4.92
CA VAL A 132 -1.20 -4.37 5.79
C VAL A 132 -0.02 -4.79 6.65
N LEU A 133 -0.17 -4.66 7.96
CA LEU A 133 0.88 -4.95 8.93
C LEU A 133 0.48 -6.13 9.79
N ASP A 134 1.43 -6.98 10.17
CA ASP A 134 1.22 -7.96 11.23
C ASP A 134 0.93 -7.23 12.55
N SER A 135 -0.21 -7.52 13.18
CA SER A 135 -0.66 -6.80 14.37
C SER A 135 0.23 -6.99 15.59
N VAL A 136 1.10 -8.01 15.61
CA VAL A 136 1.96 -8.33 16.74
C VAL A 136 3.31 -7.65 16.61
N ASN A 137 3.98 -7.81 15.46
CA ASN A 137 5.35 -7.32 15.28
C ASN A 137 5.46 -6.05 14.41
N GLY A 138 4.39 -5.63 13.74
CA GLY A 138 4.36 -4.44 12.90
C GLY A 138 5.04 -4.58 11.54
N HIS A 139 5.44 -5.78 11.13
CA HIS A 139 6.04 -6.01 9.82
C HIS A 139 5.01 -5.91 8.69
N GLY A 140 5.42 -5.34 7.56
CA GLY A 140 4.60 -5.26 6.36
C GLY A 140 4.35 -6.65 5.75
N ILE A 141 3.09 -6.90 5.40
CA ILE A 141 2.66 -8.09 4.69
C ILE A 141 2.31 -7.69 3.25
N GLY A 142 3.05 -8.25 2.31
CA GLY A 142 2.84 -8.02 0.88
C GLY A 142 1.65 -8.79 0.33
N THR A 143 1.18 -8.39 -0.85
CA THR A 143 0.04 -9.04 -1.53
C THR A 143 0.36 -10.48 -1.96
N GLU A 144 1.64 -10.78 -2.16
CA GLU A 144 2.19 -12.10 -2.46
C GLU A 144 2.32 -13.00 -1.22
N THR A 145 2.47 -12.40 -0.03
CA THR A 145 2.69 -13.12 1.23
C THR A 145 1.46 -13.21 2.13
N ILE A 146 0.39 -12.43 1.89
CA ILE A 146 -0.85 -12.44 2.70
C ILE A 146 -1.54 -13.83 2.71
N ARG A 147 -1.99 -14.32 3.86
CA ARG A 147 -2.55 -15.67 4.01
C ARG A 147 -3.66 -15.69 5.06
N TYR A 148 -4.58 -16.64 4.89
CA TYR A 148 -5.62 -16.93 5.87
C TYR A 148 -5.02 -17.09 7.28
N GLY A 149 -5.72 -16.55 8.28
CA GLY A 149 -5.38 -16.69 9.69
C GLY A 149 -4.42 -15.63 10.24
N GLN A 150 -3.74 -14.85 9.39
CA GLN A 150 -2.88 -13.76 9.85
C GLN A 150 -3.69 -12.69 10.57
N ARG A 151 -3.21 -12.24 11.73
CA ARG A 151 -3.75 -11.09 12.46
C ARG A 151 -3.09 -9.83 11.91
N VAL A 152 -3.91 -8.91 11.42
CA VAL A 152 -3.43 -7.76 10.68
C VAL A 152 -4.05 -6.46 11.16
N THR A 153 -3.24 -5.41 11.10
CA THR A 153 -3.66 -4.03 11.23
C THR A 153 -3.44 -3.35 9.89
N VAL A 154 -4.52 -2.82 9.31
CA VAL A 154 -4.48 -2.06 8.07
C VAL A 154 -4.34 -0.59 8.40
N VAL A 155 -3.36 0.07 7.78
CA VAL A 155 -3.05 1.48 7.99
C VAL A 155 -2.97 2.22 6.64
N ALA A 156 -3.12 3.54 6.69
CA ALA A 156 -2.84 4.45 5.59
C ALA A 156 -1.61 5.31 5.92
N LEU A 157 -0.76 5.59 4.93
CA LEU A 157 0.31 6.59 4.98
C LEU A 157 0.13 7.62 3.85
N PRO A 158 0.54 8.88 4.06
CA PRO A 158 0.35 9.93 3.05
C PRO A 158 1.16 9.67 1.79
N ALA A 159 0.51 9.89 0.64
CA ALA A 159 1.17 9.90 -0.65
C ALA A 159 2.12 11.11 -0.82
N PRO A 160 3.26 10.96 -1.53
CA PRO A 160 4.03 12.10 -2.02
C PRO A 160 3.16 13.03 -2.89
N ALA A 161 3.31 14.35 -2.72
CA ALA A 161 2.47 15.35 -3.39
C ALA A 161 2.44 15.24 -4.93
N VAL A 162 3.53 14.76 -5.55
CA VAL A 162 3.57 14.52 -6.99
C VAL A 162 2.56 13.46 -7.44
N LEU A 163 2.30 12.45 -6.61
CA LEU A 163 1.36 11.35 -6.92
C LEU A 163 -0.10 11.76 -6.75
N THR A 164 -0.37 12.78 -5.93
CA THR A 164 -1.72 13.33 -5.74
C THR A 164 -2.04 14.49 -6.68
N SER A 165 -1.09 14.92 -7.52
CA SER A 165 -1.33 15.88 -8.60
C SER A 165 -2.32 15.30 -9.63
N PRO A 166 -3.06 16.14 -10.39
CA PRO A 166 -3.99 15.65 -11.42
C PRO A 166 -3.33 14.65 -12.38
N ARG A 167 -2.12 14.97 -12.86
CA ARG A 167 -1.35 14.07 -13.73
C ARG A 167 -0.87 12.82 -13.01
N GLY A 168 -0.52 12.90 -11.73
CA GLY A 168 -0.15 11.73 -10.93
C GLY A 168 -1.31 10.74 -10.83
N LEU A 169 -2.51 11.25 -10.58
CA LEU A 169 -3.73 10.45 -10.46
C LEU A 169 -4.10 9.70 -11.74
N ASP A 170 -3.75 10.23 -12.92
CA ASP A 170 -3.92 9.50 -14.18
C ASP A 170 -3.14 8.16 -14.22
N PHE A 171 -2.05 8.04 -13.44
CA PHE A 171 -1.21 6.84 -13.41
C PHE A 171 -1.37 5.98 -12.16
N VAL A 172 -1.61 6.61 -10.99
CA VAL A 172 -1.64 5.91 -9.69
C VAL A 172 -2.92 6.13 -8.89
N GLY A 173 -3.89 6.88 -9.43
CA GLY A 173 -5.20 7.02 -8.84
C GLY A 173 -6.04 5.74 -9.02
N PRO A 174 -7.17 5.61 -8.30
CA PRO A 174 -8.01 4.41 -8.34
C PRO A 174 -8.55 4.12 -9.75
N ARG A 175 -8.86 5.16 -10.55
CA ARG A 175 -9.30 5.02 -11.94
C ARG A 175 -8.24 4.39 -12.84
N ALA A 176 -6.95 4.66 -12.60
CA ALA A 176 -5.85 4.04 -13.35
C ALA A 176 -5.79 2.51 -13.13
N PHE A 177 -6.30 2.03 -12.00
CA PHE A 177 -6.43 0.61 -11.67
C PHE A 177 -7.81 0.01 -12.02
N GLY A 178 -8.66 0.77 -12.72
CA GLY A 178 -9.98 0.31 -13.18
C GLY A 178 -11.12 0.43 -12.15
N TYR A 179 -10.93 1.19 -11.07
CA TYR A 179 -12.00 1.49 -10.11
C TYR A 179 -12.63 2.85 -10.45
N ASP A 180 -13.94 2.88 -10.71
CA ASP A 180 -14.69 4.12 -10.93
C ASP A 180 -14.92 4.87 -9.60
N LEU A 181 -13.84 5.42 -9.06
CA LEU A 181 -13.78 6.16 -7.81
C LEU A 181 -12.99 7.45 -8.02
N ASP A 182 -13.41 8.53 -7.36
CA ASP A 182 -12.57 9.72 -7.26
C ASP A 182 -11.60 9.59 -6.10
N PHE A 183 -10.33 9.95 -6.32
CA PHE A 183 -9.35 9.97 -5.24
C PHE A 183 -9.70 11.06 -4.24
N ARG A 184 -9.76 10.69 -2.96
CA ARG A 184 -9.86 11.61 -1.83
C ARG A 184 -8.78 11.24 -0.83
N SER A 185 -7.82 12.14 -0.63
CA SER A 185 -6.74 11.86 0.33
C SER A 185 -7.30 11.83 1.74
N LEU A 186 -6.86 10.84 2.51
CA LEU A 186 -7.12 10.74 3.93
C LEU A 186 -6.36 11.81 4.73
N PHE A 187 -5.37 12.46 4.12
CA PHE A 187 -4.50 13.44 4.77
C PHE A 187 -4.73 14.87 4.28
N ALA A 188 -5.73 15.08 3.41
CA ALA A 188 -6.19 16.42 3.11
C ALA A 188 -6.77 17.07 4.38
N PRO A 189 -6.54 18.37 4.61
CA PRO A 189 -7.26 19.10 5.65
C PRO A 189 -8.76 18.94 5.42
N ALA A 190 -9.53 18.77 6.50
CA ALA A 190 -11.00 18.71 6.40
C ALA A 190 -11.47 19.96 5.65
N ALA A 191 -12.24 19.76 4.58
CA ALA A 191 -12.83 20.87 3.85
C ALA A 191 -13.61 21.72 4.86
N VAL A 192 -13.20 22.98 5.03
CA VAL A 192 -13.99 23.96 5.76
C VAL A 192 -15.30 24.06 4.97
N GLY A 193 -16.39 23.62 5.60
CA GLY A 193 -17.70 23.58 4.97
C GLY A 193 -18.07 24.94 4.36
N ALA A 194 -18.63 24.88 3.15
CA ALA A 194 -19.37 25.99 2.55
C ALA A 194 -20.71 26.18 3.26
#